data_AF-A0A816YSI3-F1
#
_entry.id   AF-A0A816YSI3-F1
#
_cell.length_a   1.000
_cell.length_b   1.000
_cell.length_c   1.000
_cell.angle_alpha   90.00
_cell.angle_beta   90.00
_cell.angle_gamma   90.00
#
_symmetry.space_group_name_H-M   'P 1'
#
loop_
_entity.id
_entity.type
_entity.pdbx_description
1 polymer ?
#
loop_
_entity_poly.entity_id
_entity_poly.type
_entity_poly.pdbx_seq_one_letter_code
_entity_poly.pdbx_strand_id
1 'polypeptide(L)'
;MSSDRTLETLWKMFLRLSETIDLNEAIQQHLTSILPQYFQWLLFSHFKEIMTSTFGIQTKIKTESKTNFMQILKAIFNASIEKLFKEENYLNELNYSNLKDLLNIGLELLVTDLSEDHSCLLLIKRILFKPESSITKKVNKMLSLFKKLDEFERDLCERNNPGMIIQDEWLTDYVLKIPEEWIDLDELTYQSLCKKHNKNRWAIYIWTKCVHLGLLKSHMKNPHDIIVK
;
A
#
# COMPACT_ATOMS: atom_id res chain seq x y z
N MET A 1 28.32 -12.39 -2.97
CA MET A 1 27.67 -13.51 -3.71
C MET A 1 27.33 -14.73 -2.82
N SER A 2 27.45 -14.69 -1.48
CA SER A 2 27.17 -15.84 -0.60
C SER A 2 25.88 -15.73 0.25
N SER A 3 25.34 -14.52 0.47
CA SER A 3 24.13 -14.29 1.28
C SER A 3 22.87 -14.86 0.61
N ASP A 4 22.72 -14.61 -0.69
CA ASP A 4 21.45 -14.84 -1.39
C ASP A 4 21.13 -16.32 -1.55
N ARG A 5 22.16 -17.15 -1.84
CA ARG A 5 22.03 -18.62 -1.86
C ARG A 5 21.66 -19.20 -0.50
N THR A 6 22.11 -18.57 0.59
CA THR A 6 21.81 -19.03 1.95
C THR A 6 20.35 -18.74 2.30
N LEU A 7 19.85 -17.56 1.95
CA LEU A 7 18.45 -17.17 2.16
C LEU A 7 17.48 -17.99 1.29
N GLU A 8 17.85 -18.26 0.03
CA GLU A 8 17.05 -19.12 -0.85
C GLU A 8 16.96 -20.56 -0.31
N THR A 9 18.07 -21.08 0.22
CA THR A 9 18.09 -22.41 0.85
C THR A 9 17.22 -22.43 2.12
N LEU A 10 17.31 -21.38 2.96
CA LEU A 10 16.45 -21.23 4.13
C LEU A 10 14.97 -21.19 3.74
N TRP A 11 14.61 -20.47 2.68
CA TRP A 11 13.24 -20.43 2.19
C TRP A 11 12.75 -21.80 1.75
N LYS A 12 13.52 -22.50 0.90
CA LYS A 12 13.18 -23.86 0.45
C LYS A 12 13.03 -24.84 1.62
N MET A 13 13.86 -24.71 2.65
CA MET A 13 13.73 -25.51 3.88
C MET A 13 12.43 -25.19 4.62
N PHE A 14 12.11 -23.91 4.81
CA PHE A 14 10.84 -23.48 5.41
C PHE A 14 9.63 -24.02 4.64
N LEU A 15 9.62 -23.90 3.31
CA LEU A 15 8.56 -24.41 2.46
C LEU A 15 8.40 -25.94 2.61
N ARG A 16 9.51 -26.69 2.56
CA ARG A 16 9.49 -28.15 2.72
C ARG A 16 9.03 -28.58 4.12
N LEU A 17 9.42 -27.86 5.17
CA LEU A 17 8.95 -28.10 6.53
C LEU A 17 7.43 -27.87 6.61
N SER A 18 6.94 -26.81 5.97
CA SER A 18 5.51 -26.47 5.94
C SER A 18 4.65 -27.49 5.18
N GLU A 19 5.23 -28.20 4.21
CA GLU A 19 4.55 -29.30 3.50
C GLU A 19 4.50 -30.60 4.35
N THR A 20 5.48 -30.81 5.23
CA THR A 20 5.69 -32.11 5.90
C THR A 20 5.17 -32.13 7.35
N ILE A 21 5.30 -31.03 8.06
CA ILE A 21 4.98 -30.89 9.49
C ILE A 21 3.64 -30.18 9.64
N ASP A 22 2.89 -30.55 10.68
CA ASP A 22 1.73 -29.74 11.10
C ASP A 22 2.22 -28.47 11.81
N LEU A 23 2.00 -27.31 11.17
CA LEU A 23 2.35 -26.01 11.73
C LEU A 23 1.34 -25.64 12.81
N ASN A 24 1.59 -26.06 14.05
CA ASN A 24 0.83 -25.61 15.20
C ASN A 24 1.21 -24.17 15.61
N GLU A 25 0.48 -23.63 16.59
CA GLU A 25 0.66 -22.26 17.08
C GLU A 25 2.08 -22.00 17.61
N ALA A 26 2.69 -22.94 18.33
CA ALA A 26 4.04 -22.77 18.87
C ALA A 26 5.09 -22.64 17.75
N ILE A 27 4.99 -23.46 16.70
CA ILE A 27 5.86 -23.37 15.52
C ILE A 27 5.60 -22.05 14.79
N GLN A 28 4.33 -21.68 14.61
CA GLN A 28 3.94 -20.42 13.98
C GLN A 28 4.54 -19.21 14.69
N GLN A 29 4.41 -19.13 16.01
CA GLN A 29 4.97 -18.03 16.81
C GLN A 29 6.50 -17.97 16.69
N HIS A 30 7.16 -19.13 16.79
CA HIS A 30 8.62 -19.20 16.69
C HIS A 30 9.13 -18.74 15.31
N LEU A 31 8.55 -19.27 14.23
CA LEU A 31 8.93 -18.91 12.86
C LEU A 31 8.62 -17.45 12.54
N THR A 32 7.49 -16.94 13.03
CA THR A 32 7.12 -15.53 12.93
C THR A 32 8.11 -14.61 13.65
N SER A 33 8.74 -15.07 14.73
CA SER A 33 9.77 -14.28 15.42
C SER A 33 11.12 -14.26 14.68
N ILE A 34 11.44 -15.31 13.92
CA ILE A 34 12.77 -15.55 13.35
C ILE A 34 12.83 -15.18 11.88
N LEU A 35 11.98 -15.76 11.03
CA LEU A 35 12.08 -15.64 9.57
C LEU A 35 12.05 -14.19 9.08
N PRO A 36 11.20 -13.28 9.62
CA PRO A 36 11.21 -11.89 9.18
C PRO A 36 12.59 -11.21 9.31
N GLN A 37 13.39 -11.57 10.32
CA GLN A 37 14.72 -10.98 10.54
C GLN A 37 15.69 -11.31 9.40
N TYR A 38 15.54 -12.48 8.79
CA TYR A 38 16.36 -12.95 7.67
C TYR A 38 15.88 -12.42 6.33
N PHE A 39 14.56 -12.28 6.14
CA PHE A 39 13.97 -11.95 4.84
C PHE A 39 13.67 -10.47 4.63
N GLN A 40 13.62 -9.65 5.69
CA GLN A 40 13.34 -8.20 5.59
C GLN A 40 14.36 -7.41 4.74
N TRP A 41 15.54 -7.99 4.47
CA TRP A 41 16.64 -7.37 3.72
C TRP A 41 16.73 -7.83 2.27
N LEU A 42 15.80 -8.65 1.80
CA LEU A 42 15.82 -9.11 0.42
C LEU A 42 15.62 -7.95 -0.55
N LEU A 43 16.38 -7.97 -1.64
CA LEU A 43 16.09 -7.11 -2.78
C LEU A 43 14.69 -7.43 -3.32
N PHE A 44 13.97 -6.44 -3.81
CA PHE A 44 12.60 -6.60 -4.29
C PHE A 44 12.44 -7.76 -5.29
N SER A 45 13.36 -7.91 -6.24
CA SER A 45 13.32 -8.99 -7.23
C SER A 45 13.33 -10.37 -6.59
N HIS A 46 14.22 -10.59 -5.62
CA HIS A 46 14.32 -11.85 -4.88
C HIS A 46 13.12 -12.07 -3.96
N PHE A 47 12.66 -11.02 -3.28
CA PHE A 47 11.45 -11.09 -2.46
C PHE A 47 10.23 -11.52 -3.29
N LYS A 48 10.02 -10.88 -4.44
CA LYS A 48 8.93 -11.20 -5.37
C LYS A 48 9.01 -12.65 -5.83
N GLU A 49 10.19 -13.12 -6.26
CA GLU A 49 10.39 -14.49 -6.71
C GLU A 49 10.03 -15.51 -5.62
N ILE A 50 10.56 -15.28 -4.42
CA ILE A 50 10.35 -16.12 -3.24
C ILE A 50 8.87 -16.19 -2.85
N MET A 51 8.18 -15.05 -2.76
CA MET A 51 6.75 -15.01 -2.43
C MET A 51 5.87 -15.62 -3.52
N THR A 52 6.17 -15.36 -4.80
CA THR A 52 5.43 -15.92 -5.93
C THR A 52 5.56 -17.45 -5.97
N SER A 53 6.76 -17.98 -5.70
CA SER A 53 6.99 -19.44 -5.64
C SER A 53 6.17 -20.13 -4.54
N THR A 54 5.85 -19.41 -3.47
CA THR A 54 5.10 -19.92 -2.34
C THR A 54 3.63 -20.17 -2.65
N PHE A 55 3.01 -19.35 -3.49
CA PHE A 55 1.62 -19.56 -3.91
C PHE A 55 1.46 -20.87 -4.71
N GLY A 56 2.52 -21.31 -5.41
CA GLY A 56 2.53 -22.59 -6.13
C GLY A 56 2.51 -23.84 -5.23
N ILE A 57 2.86 -23.73 -3.94
CA ILE A 57 2.88 -24.87 -3.01
C ILE A 57 1.75 -24.85 -1.99
N GLN A 58 0.96 -23.77 -1.91
CA GLN A 58 -0.10 -23.60 -0.92
C GLN A 58 -1.14 -24.73 -0.94
N THR A 59 -1.31 -25.36 -2.10
CA THR A 59 -2.18 -26.53 -2.32
C THR A 59 -1.66 -27.81 -1.65
N LYS A 60 -0.36 -27.90 -1.37
CA LYS A 60 0.30 -29.05 -0.74
C LYS A 60 0.34 -28.96 0.79
N ILE A 61 0.03 -27.80 1.34
CA ILE A 61 0.01 -27.58 2.79
C ILE A 61 -1.27 -28.16 3.37
N LYS A 62 -1.12 -28.89 4.49
CA LYS A 62 -2.24 -29.47 5.23
C LYS A 62 -3.26 -28.41 5.61
N THR A 63 -4.55 -28.72 5.48
CA THR A 63 -5.64 -27.76 5.73
C THR A 63 -5.56 -27.12 7.10
N GLU A 64 -5.27 -27.90 8.15
CA GLU A 64 -5.10 -27.40 9.53
C GLU A 64 -3.95 -26.40 9.70
N SER A 65 -2.90 -26.52 8.88
CA SER A 65 -1.71 -25.66 8.94
C SER A 65 -1.81 -24.40 8.08
N LYS A 66 -2.82 -24.27 7.20
CA LYS A 66 -2.91 -23.18 6.21
C LYS A 66 -2.96 -21.79 6.86
N THR A 67 -3.77 -21.61 7.90
CA THR A 67 -3.88 -20.32 8.59
C THR A 67 -2.55 -19.91 9.21
N ASN A 68 -1.89 -20.84 9.91
CA ASN A 68 -0.61 -20.61 10.57
C ASN A 68 0.50 -20.32 9.55
N PHE A 69 0.49 -21.03 8.42
CA PHE A 69 1.39 -20.75 7.30
C PHE A 69 1.21 -19.33 6.75
N MET A 70 -0.04 -18.93 6.49
CA MET A 70 -0.35 -17.59 5.96
C MET A 70 0.06 -16.48 6.92
N GLN A 71 -0.10 -16.69 8.23
CA GLN A 71 0.35 -15.74 9.25
C GLN A 71 1.88 -15.57 9.25
N ILE A 72 2.65 -16.65 9.08
CA ILE A 72 4.11 -16.57 8.95
C ILE A 72 4.49 -15.75 7.71
N LEU A 73 3.89 -16.05 6.55
CA LEU A 73 4.13 -15.29 5.31
C LEU A 73 3.78 -13.81 5.47
N LYS A 74 2.64 -13.53 6.12
CA LYS A 74 2.20 -12.17 6.37
C LYS A 74 3.18 -11.40 7.26
N ALA A 75 3.74 -12.04 8.29
CA ALA A 75 4.74 -11.41 9.13
C ALA A 75 6.03 -11.09 8.36
N ILE A 76 6.50 -12.01 7.50
CA ILE A 76 7.66 -11.78 6.64
C ILE A 76 7.40 -10.63 5.68
N PHE A 77 6.23 -10.59 5.04
CA PHE A 77 5.81 -9.49 4.17
C PHE A 77 5.80 -8.17 4.92
N ASN A 78 5.14 -8.11 6.08
CA ASN A 78 5.01 -6.88 6.86
C ASN A 78 6.37 -6.32 7.27
N ALA A 79 7.28 -7.16 7.77
CA ALA A 79 8.63 -6.73 8.15
C ALA A 79 9.43 -6.24 6.95
N SER A 80 9.28 -6.88 5.79
CA SER A 80 9.94 -6.47 4.55
C SER A 80 9.44 -5.10 4.09
N ILE A 81 8.11 -4.89 4.08
CA ILE A 81 7.52 -3.58 3.74
C ILE A 81 7.95 -2.52 4.74
N GLU A 82 7.84 -2.77 6.04
CA GLU A 82 8.22 -1.79 7.07
C GLU A 82 9.69 -1.38 6.92
N LYS A 83 10.57 -2.34 6.64
CA LYS A 83 11.99 -2.09 6.44
C LYS A 83 12.25 -1.27 5.18
N LEU A 84 11.60 -1.61 4.06
CA LEU A 84 11.67 -0.86 2.80
C LEU A 84 11.25 0.60 2.98
N PHE A 85 10.23 0.87 3.79
CA PHE A 85 9.74 2.23 4.04
C PHE A 85 10.56 3.02 5.07
N LYS A 86 11.32 2.36 5.95
CA LYS A 86 12.28 3.01 6.85
C LYS A 86 13.55 3.46 6.12
N GLU A 87 13.94 2.80 5.03
CA GLU A 87 15.14 3.12 4.27
C GLU A 87 14.79 3.92 3.00
N GLU A 88 14.78 5.25 3.11
CA GLU A 88 14.35 6.16 2.02
C GLU A 88 15.08 5.89 0.68
N ASN A 89 16.34 5.46 0.73
CA ASN A 89 17.13 5.16 -0.47
C ASN A 89 16.54 4.01 -1.28
N TYR A 90 16.16 2.91 -0.61
CA TYR A 90 15.67 1.70 -1.27
C TYR A 90 14.22 1.88 -1.77
N LEU A 91 13.42 2.69 -1.06
CA LEU A 91 12.06 3.04 -1.45
C LEU A 91 11.99 3.91 -2.73
N ASN A 92 13.04 4.68 -3.02
CA ASN A 92 13.09 5.53 -4.20
C ASN A 92 13.46 4.77 -5.48
N GLU A 93 13.99 3.56 -5.36
CA GLU A 93 14.30 2.66 -6.48
C GLU A 93 13.06 1.91 -7.02
N LEU A 94 11.99 1.80 -6.22
CA LEU A 94 10.77 1.11 -6.62
C LEU A 94 9.90 1.99 -7.52
N ASN A 95 9.67 1.51 -8.75
CA ASN A 95 8.72 2.11 -9.69
C ASN A 95 7.27 1.71 -9.37
N TYR A 96 6.31 2.28 -10.10
CA TYR A 96 4.88 1.99 -9.95
C TYR A 96 4.55 0.50 -10.08
N SER A 97 5.15 -0.20 -11.05
CA SER A 97 4.93 -1.64 -11.27
C SER A 97 5.38 -2.47 -10.07
N ASN A 98 6.56 -2.16 -9.51
CA ASN A 98 7.08 -2.88 -8.36
C ASN A 98 6.18 -2.70 -7.13
N LEU A 99 5.69 -1.48 -6.90
CA LEU A 99 4.77 -1.20 -5.80
C LEU A 99 3.44 -1.91 -5.97
N LYS A 100 2.93 -2.00 -7.19
CA LYS A 100 1.70 -2.74 -7.51
C LYS A 100 1.87 -4.24 -7.27
N ASP A 101 2.98 -4.83 -7.71
CA ASP A 101 3.29 -6.23 -7.43
C ASP A 101 3.34 -6.52 -5.92
N LEU A 102 3.96 -5.65 -5.12
CA LEU A 102 3.97 -5.78 -3.66
C LEU A 102 2.56 -5.68 -3.06
N LEU A 103 1.74 -4.76 -3.56
CA LEU A 103 0.36 -4.64 -3.10
C LEU A 103 -0.40 -5.93 -3.37
N ASN A 104 -0.26 -6.51 -4.57
CA ASN A 104 -0.96 -7.73 -4.94
C ASN A 104 -0.56 -8.93 -4.08
N ILE A 105 0.75 -9.07 -3.79
CA ILE A 105 1.22 -10.05 -2.81
C ILE A 105 0.59 -9.80 -1.44
N GLY A 106 0.56 -8.55 -0.98
CA GLY A 106 -0.05 -8.18 0.31
C GLY A 106 -1.54 -8.53 0.39
N LEU A 107 -2.29 -8.29 -0.69
CA LEU A 107 -3.71 -8.60 -0.81
C LEU A 107 -3.99 -10.11 -0.83
N GLU A 108 -3.10 -10.92 -1.42
CA GLU A 108 -3.21 -12.38 -1.36
C GLU A 108 -2.95 -12.94 0.05
N LEU A 109 -2.19 -12.20 0.87
CA LEU A 109 -1.88 -12.54 2.26
C LEU A 109 -2.83 -11.93 3.29
N LEU A 110 -3.88 -11.24 2.84
CA LEU A 110 -4.80 -10.55 3.74
C LEU A 110 -5.55 -11.57 4.60
N VAL A 111 -5.37 -11.48 5.92
CA VAL A 111 -6.09 -12.30 6.92
C VAL A 111 -7.17 -11.49 7.64
N THR A 112 -7.03 -10.16 7.64
CA THR A 112 -7.91 -9.17 8.27
C THR A 112 -8.49 -8.24 7.21
N ASP A 113 -9.35 -7.30 7.62
CA ASP A 113 -9.81 -6.24 6.72
C ASP A 113 -8.65 -5.34 6.25
N LEU A 114 -8.74 -4.84 5.01
CA LEU A 114 -7.70 -4.01 4.39
C LEU A 114 -7.42 -2.74 5.20
N SER A 115 -8.43 -2.20 5.88
CA SER A 115 -8.30 -1.02 6.75
C SER A 115 -7.43 -1.25 7.98
N GLU A 116 -7.17 -2.49 8.34
CA GLU A 116 -6.33 -2.87 9.48
C GLU A 116 -4.89 -3.26 9.05
N ASP A 117 -4.66 -3.38 7.74
CA ASP A 117 -3.40 -3.86 7.18
C ASP A 117 -2.41 -2.72 6.91
N HIS A 118 -1.59 -2.39 7.90
CA HIS A 118 -0.64 -1.27 7.81
C HIS A 118 0.26 -1.31 6.57
N SER A 119 0.79 -2.49 6.20
CA SER A 119 1.70 -2.63 5.07
C SER A 119 1.00 -2.41 3.73
N CYS A 120 -0.22 -2.91 3.56
CA CYS A 120 -1.02 -2.62 2.36
C CYS A 120 -1.42 -1.14 2.30
N LEU A 121 -1.81 -0.54 3.42
CA LEU A 121 -2.13 0.90 3.49
C LEU A 121 -0.92 1.78 3.13
N LEU A 122 0.29 1.43 3.59
CA LEU A 122 1.53 2.12 3.20
C LEU A 122 1.78 2.04 1.69
N LEU A 123 1.58 0.86 1.10
CA LEU A 123 1.73 0.68 -0.35
C LEU A 123 0.69 1.50 -1.13
N ILE A 124 -0.59 1.47 -0.73
CA ILE A 124 -1.65 2.30 -1.32
C ILE A 124 -1.28 3.77 -1.24
N LYS A 125 -0.85 4.24 -0.05
CA LYS A 125 -0.40 5.61 0.16
C LYS A 125 0.74 5.98 -0.80
N ARG A 126 1.72 5.10 -0.96
CA ARG A 126 2.88 5.35 -1.84
C ARG A 126 2.51 5.35 -3.32
N ILE A 127 1.65 4.44 -3.74
CA ILE A 127 1.20 4.33 -5.14
C ILE A 127 0.42 5.58 -5.53
N LEU A 128 -0.59 5.95 -4.73
CA LEU A 128 -1.53 7.01 -5.08
C LEU A 128 -1.02 8.39 -4.68
N PHE A 129 -0.54 8.54 -3.44
CA PHE A 129 -0.34 9.84 -2.81
C PHE A 129 1.12 10.30 -2.73
N LYS A 130 2.11 9.51 -3.18
CA LYS A 130 3.51 9.98 -3.28
C LYS A 130 3.56 11.18 -4.23
N PRO A 131 3.95 12.38 -3.75
CA PRO A 131 4.09 13.54 -4.59
C PRO A 131 5.25 13.33 -5.56
N GLU A 132 5.03 13.61 -6.84
CA GLU A 132 6.15 13.82 -7.76
C GLU A 132 6.82 15.13 -7.37
N SER A 133 8.10 15.08 -6.99
CA SER A 133 8.86 16.25 -6.52
C SER A 133 8.96 17.36 -7.57
N SER A 134 8.81 17.01 -8.85
CA SER A 134 8.76 17.94 -9.98
C SER A 134 7.43 18.69 -10.11
N ILE A 135 6.34 18.21 -9.48
CA ILE A 135 5.02 18.81 -9.60
C ILE A 135 4.76 19.71 -8.39
N THR A 136 4.96 21.01 -8.57
CA THR A 136 4.73 22.02 -7.52
C THR A 136 3.28 22.48 -7.45
N LYS A 137 2.60 22.62 -8.59
CA LYS A 137 1.19 23.07 -8.66
C LYS A 137 0.22 22.01 -8.16
N LYS A 138 -0.64 22.36 -7.20
CA LYS A 138 -1.63 21.44 -6.59
C LYS A 138 -2.63 20.85 -7.60
N VAL A 139 -3.06 21.64 -8.59
CA VAL A 139 -3.92 21.16 -9.69
C VAL A 139 -3.27 20.00 -10.43
N ASN A 140 -1.99 20.13 -10.77
CA ASN A 140 -1.24 19.07 -11.45
C ASN A 140 -1.03 17.83 -10.55
N LYS A 141 -0.90 18.03 -9.23
CA LYS A 141 -0.88 16.92 -8.27
C LYS A 141 -2.21 16.16 -8.28
N MET A 142 -3.35 16.86 -8.30
CA MET A 142 -4.68 16.25 -8.39
C MET A 142 -4.89 15.51 -9.72
N LEU A 143 -4.46 16.10 -10.85
CA LEU A 143 -4.49 15.42 -12.15
C LEU A 143 -3.66 14.12 -12.15
N SER A 144 -2.45 14.17 -11.59
CA SER A 144 -1.59 12.98 -11.44
C SER A 144 -2.24 11.92 -10.55
N LEU A 145 -2.82 12.31 -9.40
CA LEU A 145 -3.54 11.40 -8.50
C LEU A 145 -4.71 10.70 -9.22
N PHE A 146 -5.51 11.44 -9.99
CA PHE A 146 -6.64 10.87 -10.72
C PHE A 146 -6.22 9.96 -11.86
N LYS A 147 -5.11 10.27 -12.54
CA LYS A 147 -4.49 9.35 -13.49
C LYS A 147 -4.04 8.06 -12.81
N LYS A 148 -3.38 8.16 -11.65
CA LYS A 148 -2.97 7.00 -10.86
C LYS A 148 -4.18 6.16 -10.42
N LEU A 149 -5.28 6.79 -10.00
CA LEU A 149 -6.53 6.08 -9.67
C LEU A 149 -7.15 5.35 -10.86
N ASP A 150 -7.06 5.90 -12.07
CA ASP A 150 -7.55 5.21 -13.28
C ASP A 150 -6.72 3.95 -13.59
N GLU A 151 -5.42 3.98 -13.28
CA GLU A 151 -4.46 2.88 -13.48
C GLU A 151 -4.41 1.92 -12.28
N PHE A 152 -5.08 2.27 -11.18
CA PHE A 152 -5.11 1.53 -9.94
C PHE A 152 -6.06 0.33 -10.02
N GLU A 153 -5.96 -0.59 -9.06
CA GLU A 153 -6.73 -1.83 -9.10
C GLU A 153 -8.23 -1.57 -8.92
N ARG A 154 -8.98 -1.69 -10.02
CA ARG A 154 -10.43 -1.44 -10.06
C ARG A 154 -11.18 -2.28 -9.03
N ASP A 155 -10.86 -3.57 -8.94
CA ASP A 155 -11.48 -4.49 -7.98
C ASP A 155 -11.29 -4.04 -6.53
N LEU A 156 -10.11 -3.52 -6.19
CA LEU A 156 -9.83 -3.00 -4.85
C LEU A 156 -10.68 -1.75 -4.58
N CYS A 157 -10.76 -0.85 -5.56
CA CYS A 157 -11.62 0.34 -5.49
C CYS A 157 -13.10 0.01 -5.39
N GLU A 158 -13.59 -1.08 -5.99
CA GLU A 158 -15.00 -1.51 -5.98
C GLU A 158 -15.41 -2.26 -4.71
N ARG A 159 -14.47 -2.96 -4.05
CA ARG A 159 -14.75 -3.73 -2.82
C ARG A 159 -14.57 -2.94 -1.53
N ASN A 160 -13.60 -2.03 -1.46
CA ASN A 160 -13.28 -1.27 -0.24
C ASN A 160 -13.83 0.17 -0.17
N ASN A 161 -14.51 0.50 0.93
CA ASN A 161 -14.99 1.87 1.19
C ASN A 161 -13.79 2.84 1.33
N PRO A 162 -13.68 3.89 0.50
CA PRO A 162 -12.56 4.82 0.55
C PRO A 162 -12.41 5.52 1.91
N GLY A 163 -13.50 5.70 2.67
CA GLY A 163 -13.46 6.33 3.98
C GLY A 163 -12.81 5.50 5.09
N MET A 164 -12.62 4.20 4.87
CA MET A 164 -11.90 3.31 5.80
C MET A 164 -10.43 3.12 5.41
N ILE A 165 -10.03 3.59 4.22
CA ILE A 165 -8.70 3.37 3.66
C ILE A 165 -7.91 4.68 3.58
N ILE A 166 -8.55 5.75 3.10
CA ILE A 166 -7.90 7.02 2.82
C ILE A 166 -8.01 7.92 4.05
N GLN A 167 -6.85 8.20 4.64
CA GLN A 167 -6.71 9.05 5.82
C GLN A 167 -6.59 10.54 5.41
N ASP A 168 -7.17 11.44 6.21
CA ASP A 168 -7.24 12.87 5.89
C ASP A 168 -5.84 13.50 5.79
N GLU A 169 -4.87 13.03 6.59
CA GLU A 169 -3.49 13.50 6.55
C GLU A 169 -2.78 13.23 5.20
N TRP A 170 -3.20 12.21 4.44
CA TRP A 170 -2.63 11.92 3.11
C TRP A 170 -3.07 12.94 2.07
N LEU A 171 -4.16 13.66 2.33
CA LEU A 171 -4.74 14.64 1.42
C LEU A 171 -4.16 16.04 1.61
N THR A 172 -3.31 16.26 2.62
CA THR A 172 -2.82 17.60 3.03
C THR A 172 -2.21 18.40 1.87
N ASP A 173 -1.44 17.75 1.01
CA ASP A 173 -0.78 18.37 -0.16
C ASP A 173 -1.72 18.68 -1.33
N TYR A 174 -2.94 18.14 -1.28
CA TYR A 174 -4.01 18.29 -2.27
C TYR A 174 -5.08 19.28 -1.80
N VAL A 175 -5.08 19.68 -0.52
CA VAL A 175 -6.00 20.66 0.03
C VAL A 175 -5.68 22.06 -0.51
N LEU A 176 -6.64 22.64 -1.23
CA LEU A 176 -6.60 24.02 -1.73
C LEU A 176 -7.05 24.97 -0.62
N LYS A 177 -6.28 26.03 -0.33
CA LYS A 177 -6.53 26.93 0.82
C LYS A 177 -7.35 28.18 0.49
N ILE A 178 -7.34 28.60 -0.77
CA ILE A 178 -7.88 29.91 -1.19
C ILE A 178 -8.70 29.69 -2.46
N PRO A 179 -9.85 30.37 -2.64
CA PRO A 179 -10.58 30.36 -3.90
C PRO A 179 -9.70 30.65 -5.12
N GLU A 180 -8.66 31.47 -5.00
CA GLU A 180 -7.69 31.74 -6.08
C GLU A 180 -6.88 30.50 -6.53
N GLU A 181 -6.61 29.55 -5.63
CA GLU A 181 -5.98 28.27 -6.02
C GLU A 181 -6.95 27.36 -6.80
N TRP A 182 -8.26 27.64 -6.72
CA TRP A 182 -9.27 27.00 -7.57
C TRP A 182 -9.39 27.68 -8.93
N ILE A 183 -9.08 28.98 -9.04
CA ILE A 183 -9.20 29.77 -10.28
C ILE A 183 -8.23 29.26 -11.37
N ASP A 184 -7.15 28.58 -10.99
CA ASP A 184 -6.21 27.92 -11.92
C ASP A 184 -6.75 26.59 -12.51
N LEU A 185 -7.88 26.07 -12.03
CA LEU A 185 -8.66 25.04 -12.72
C LEU A 185 -9.68 25.76 -13.60
N ASP A 186 -9.35 25.94 -14.87
CA ASP A 186 -10.35 26.45 -15.82
C ASP A 186 -11.59 25.54 -15.85
N GLU A 187 -12.74 26.14 -16.14
CA GLU A 187 -14.04 25.47 -16.08
C GLU A 187 -14.08 24.19 -16.92
N LEU A 188 -13.38 24.15 -18.06
CA LEU A 188 -13.34 22.98 -18.94
C LEU A 188 -12.54 21.84 -18.29
N THR A 189 -11.40 22.14 -17.69
CA THR A 189 -10.61 21.15 -16.95
C THR A 189 -11.38 20.59 -15.76
N TYR A 190 -12.05 21.46 -14.99
CA TYR A 190 -12.90 21.04 -13.88
C TYR A 190 -14.06 20.14 -14.34
N GLN A 191 -14.84 20.57 -15.35
CA GLN A 191 -15.93 19.79 -15.89
C GLN A 191 -15.46 18.44 -16.47
N SER A 192 -14.30 18.42 -17.13
CA SER A 192 -13.69 17.21 -17.67
C SER A 192 -13.34 16.21 -16.56
N LEU A 193 -12.71 16.67 -15.47
CA LEU A 193 -12.38 15.84 -14.31
C LEU A 193 -13.64 15.28 -13.64
N CYS A 194 -14.64 16.13 -13.41
CA CYS A 194 -15.91 15.71 -12.83
C CYS A 194 -16.63 14.68 -13.72
N LYS A 195 -16.66 14.87 -15.04
CA LYS A 195 -17.30 13.94 -15.98
C LYS A 195 -16.54 12.62 -16.08
N LYS A 196 -15.21 12.65 -16.10
CA LYS A 196 -14.37 11.46 -16.29
C LYS A 196 -14.39 10.53 -15.07
N HIS A 197 -14.41 11.09 -13.86
CA HIS A 197 -14.26 10.31 -12.62
C HIS A 197 -15.56 10.16 -11.81
N ASN A 198 -16.72 10.61 -12.33
CA ASN A 198 -18.02 10.53 -11.64
C ASN A 198 -18.48 9.11 -11.25
N LYS A 199 -17.90 8.06 -11.84
CA LYS A 199 -18.22 6.66 -11.51
C LYS A 199 -17.22 6.02 -10.55
N ASN A 200 -16.07 6.67 -10.30
CA ASN A 200 -15.08 6.17 -9.37
C ASN A 200 -15.36 6.73 -7.97
N ARG A 201 -15.87 5.88 -7.08
CA ARG A 201 -16.24 6.29 -5.71
C ARG A 201 -15.04 6.80 -4.90
N TRP A 202 -13.83 6.29 -5.16
CA TRP A 202 -12.61 6.77 -4.50
C TRP A 202 -12.26 8.18 -4.97
N ALA A 203 -12.36 8.45 -6.28
CA ALA A 203 -12.14 9.78 -6.83
C ALA A 203 -13.16 10.81 -6.28
N ILE A 204 -14.43 10.44 -6.19
CA ILE A 204 -15.48 11.29 -5.58
C ILE A 204 -15.16 11.57 -4.11
N TYR A 205 -14.80 10.55 -3.34
CA TYR A 205 -14.46 10.68 -1.92
C TYR A 205 -13.27 11.62 -1.71
N ILE A 206 -12.16 11.37 -2.43
CA ILE A 206 -10.94 12.20 -2.38
C ILE A 206 -11.28 13.65 -2.72
N TRP A 207 -11.99 13.86 -3.84
CA TRP A 207 -12.39 15.20 -4.27
C TRP A 207 -13.17 15.92 -3.17
N THR A 208 -14.24 15.29 -2.67
CA THR A 208 -15.12 15.84 -1.63
C THR A 208 -14.33 16.19 -0.36
N LYS A 209 -13.41 15.31 0.06
CA LYS A 209 -12.56 15.52 1.23
C LYS A 209 -11.58 16.68 1.02
N CYS A 210 -10.92 16.78 -0.13
CA CYS A 210 -10.05 17.91 -0.45
C CYS A 210 -10.80 19.25 -0.40
N VAL A 211 -12.02 19.31 -0.94
CA VAL A 211 -12.88 20.51 -0.87
C VAL A 211 -13.23 20.83 0.59
N HIS A 212 -13.73 19.84 1.33
CA HIS A 212 -14.18 20.01 2.70
C HIS A 212 -13.04 20.48 3.62
N LEU A 213 -11.88 19.83 3.54
CA LEU A 213 -10.67 20.23 4.29
C LEU A 213 -10.20 21.63 3.88
N GLY A 214 -10.38 22.03 2.62
CA GLY A 214 -10.09 23.38 2.14
C GLY A 214 -10.99 24.44 2.79
N LEU A 215 -12.31 24.19 2.80
CA LEU A 215 -13.29 25.07 3.45
C LEU A 215 -13.04 25.20 4.95
N LEU A 216 -12.77 24.09 5.65
CA LEU A 216 -12.43 24.13 7.06
C LEU A 216 -11.20 25.01 7.33
N LYS A 217 -10.14 24.90 6.51
CA LYS A 217 -8.95 25.75 6.63
C LYS A 217 -9.24 27.24 6.38
N SER A 218 -10.09 27.58 5.40
CA SER A 218 -10.41 28.99 5.09
C SER A 218 -11.24 29.68 6.18
N HIS A 219 -11.97 28.90 6.99
CA HIS A 219 -12.78 29.43 8.09
C HIS A 219 -12.06 29.44 9.45
N MET A 220 -10.81 28.96 9.53
CA MET A 220 -10.03 28.94 10.76
C MET A 220 -9.16 30.19 10.91
N LYS A 221 -9.11 30.73 12.14
CA LYS A 221 -8.21 31.85 12.49
C LYS A 221 -6.73 31.43 12.56
N ASN A 222 -6.44 30.14 12.76
CA ASN A 222 -5.08 29.58 12.82
C ASN A 222 -4.95 28.30 11.96
N PRO A 223 -3.95 28.21 11.06
CA PRO A 223 -3.82 27.11 10.10
C PRO A 223 -3.28 25.77 10.66
N HIS A 224 -2.98 25.68 11.96
CA HIS A 224 -2.38 24.49 12.60
C HIS A 224 -3.37 23.59 13.36
N ASP A 225 -4.63 24.01 13.52
CA ASP A 225 -5.58 23.33 14.42
C ASP A 225 -6.19 22.02 13.87
N ILE A 226 -5.85 21.61 12.63
CA ILE A 226 -6.45 20.43 11.96
C ILE A 226 -5.64 19.14 12.17
N ILE A 227 -4.39 19.20 12.65
CA ILE A 227 -3.52 18.00 12.65
C ILE A 227 -3.78 17.07 13.86
N VAL A 228 -4.71 17.40 14.76
CA VAL A 228 -4.99 16.54 15.93
C VAL A 228 -6.49 16.26 16.03
N LYS A 229 -6.90 15.12 15.47
CA LYS A 229 -7.93 14.23 16.05
C LYS A 229 -7.81 12.84 15.46
#